data_AF-Q4DJC9-F1
#
_entry.id   AF-Q4DJC9-F1
#
_cell.length_a   1.000
_cell.length_b   1.000
_cell.length_c   1.000
_cell.angle_alpha   90.00
_cell.angle_beta   90.00
_cell.angle_gamma   90.00
#
_symmetry.space_group_name_H-M   'P 1'
#
loop_
_entity.id
_entity.type
_entity.pdbx_description
1 polymer ?
#
loop_
_entity_poly.entity_id
_entity_poly.type
_entity_poly.pdbx_seq_one_letter_code
_entity_poly.pdbx_strand_id
1 'polypeptide(L)'
;MSEARQIQSMIDFIEREAQERAEELDAAAQEEYDVEKMRLVEVEKVKVRASTEQKKKQVDIDRRVARANFSKTQRLRVMEERSRIMDELRENTRRKIAAFVKDTSRYQKLLLELIHQALLAVRTDAVIQSRKEDEAAVQGMINDAEQWYRKTVGSKITVTPSKEYLNTEEAWGGVIVTSHDGHIICNLTLSCRMRNCFEDQLPAIRYYLFNSDASV
;
A
#
# COMPACT_ATOMS: atom_id res chain seq x y z
N MET A 1 24.44 -109.56 22.86
CA MET A 1 24.87 -108.34 23.58
C MET A 1 25.63 -107.35 22.69
N SER A 2 26.48 -107.80 21.74
CA SER A 2 27.24 -106.89 20.85
C SER A 2 26.36 -106.16 19.83
N GLU A 3 25.47 -106.88 19.14
CA GLU A 3 24.66 -106.31 18.05
C GLU A 3 23.64 -105.27 18.53
N ALA A 4 22.90 -105.54 19.62
CA ALA A 4 21.95 -104.58 20.18
C ALA A 4 22.61 -103.26 20.64
N ARG A 5 23.85 -103.33 21.19
CA ARG A 5 24.63 -102.13 21.54
C ARG A 5 25.09 -101.36 20.30
N GLN A 6 25.48 -102.05 19.23
CA GLN A 6 25.81 -101.41 17.96
C GLN A 6 24.58 -100.71 17.36
N ILE A 7 23.40 -101.36 17.35
CA ILE A 7 22.16 -100.75 16.87
C ILE A 7 21.79 -99.52 17.70
N GLN A 8 21.84 -99.58 19.03
CA GLN A 8 21.56 -98.41 19.87
C GLN A 8 22.55 -97.27 19.61
N SER A 9 23.84 -97.58 19.48
CA SER A 9 24.85 -96.58 19.12
C SER A 9 24.59 -95.95 17.75
N MET A 10 24.03 -96.70 16.79
CA MET A 10 23.63 -96.15 15.49
C MET A 10 22.39 -95.27 15.62
N ILE A 11 21.40 -95.64 16.43
CA ILE A 11 20.22 -94.81 16.71
C ILE A 11 20.64 -93.49 17.36
N ASP A 12 21.45 -93.55 18.41
CA ASP A 12 21.94 -92.35 19.12
C ASP A 12 22.75 -91.43 18.19
N PHE A 13 23.50 -92.02 17.23
CA PHE A 13 24.22 -91.25 16.21
C PHE A 13 23.24 -90.56 15.24
N ILE A 14 22.22 -91.26 14.75
CA ILE A 14 21.20 -90.70 13.86
C ILE A 14 20.40 -89.59 14.57
N GLU A 15 20.03 -89.79 15.84
CA GLU A 15 19.32 -88.77 16.61
C GLU A 15 20.17 -87.52 16.83
N ARG A 16 21.46 -87.68 17.15
CA ARG A 16 22.40 -86.54 17.25
C ARG A 16 22.59 -85.84 15.92
N GLU A 17 22.79 -86.58 14.84
CA GLU A 17 22.95 -86.03 13.49
C GLU A 17 21.69 -85.28 13.05
N ALA A 18 20.49 -85.81 13.34
CA ALA A 18 19.22 -85.14 13.06
C ALA A 18 19.05 -83.86 13.89
N GLN A 19 19.45 -83.88 15.17
CA GLN A 19 19.39 -82.73 16.06
C GLN A 19 20.38 -81.64 15.63
N GLU A 20 21.63 -82.00 15.34
CA GLU A 20 22.64 -81.09 14.78
C GLU A 20 22.13 -80.47 13.48
N ARG A 21 21.51 -81.28 12.61
CA ARG A 21 20.95 -80.77 11.35
C ARG A 21 19.76 -79.82 11.56
N ALA A 22 18.90 -80.08 12.55
CA ALA A 22 17.80 -79.19 12.89
C ALA A 22 18.34 -77.86 13.46
N GLU A 23 19.34 -77.91 14.34
CA GLU A 23 19.99 -76.72 14.89
C GLU A 23 20.70 -75.89 13.81
N GLU A 24 21.37 -76.54 12.86
CA GLU A 24 21.95 -75.86 11.69
C GLU A 24 20.89 -75.15 10.85
N LEU A 25 19.75 -75.81 10.59
CA LEU A 25 18.65 -75.23 9.81
C LEU A 25 18.00 -74.06 10.54
N ASP A 26 17.76 -74.18 11.84
CA ASP A 26 17.19 -73.12 12.67
C ASP A 26 18.15 -71.91 12.77
N ALA A 27 19.45 -72.16 12.93
CA ALA A 27 20.46 -71.12 12.93
C ALA A 27 20.51 -70.38 11.58
N ALA A 28 20.48 -71.11 10.46
CA ALA A 28 20.44 -70.53 9.12
C ALA A 28 19.15 -69.72 8.88
N ALA A 29 17.98 -70.25 9.27
CA ALA A 29 16.70 -69.57 9.14
C ALA A 29 16.64 -68.29 9.98
N GLN A 30 17.22 -68.30 11.18
CA GLN A 30 17.30 -67.14 12.05
C GLN A 30 18.22 -66.06 11.46
N GLU A 31 19.36 -66.45 10.89
CA GLU A 31 20.27 -65.52 10.20
C GLU A 31 19.59 -64.85 8.99
N GLU A 32 18.92 -65.63 8.14
CA GLU A 32 18.15 -65.11 7.00
C GLU A 32 17.04 -64.16 7.45
N TYR A 33 16.29 -64.52 8.51
CA TYR A 33 15.26 -63.67 9.08
C TYR A 33 15.81 -62.34 9.60
N ASP A 34 16.92 -62.37 10.33
CA ASP A 34 17.53 -61.15 10.89
C ASP A 34 18.06 -60.23 9.79
N VAL A 35 18.66 -60.78 8.73
CA VAL A 35 19.09 -60.02 7.55
C VAL A 35 17.89 -59.36 6.86
N GLU A 36 16.82 -60.11 6.59
CA GLU A 36 15.65 -59.58 5.89
C GLU A 36 14.89 -58.56 6.74
N LYS A 37 14.75 -58.80 8.05
CA LYS A 37 14.18 -57.84 9.00
C LYS A 37 14.98 -56.55 9.04
N MET A 38 16.31 -56.61 9.12
CA MET A 38 17.18 -55.44 9.09
C MET A 38 17.04 -54.68 7.77
N ARG A 39 16.95 -55.39 6.64
CA ARG A 39 16.72 -54.79 5.32
C ARG A 39 15.38 -54.04 5.26
N LEU A 40 14.29 -54.65 5.72
CA LEU A 40 12.96 -54.02 5.75
C LEU A 40 12.93 -52.77 6.64
N VAL A 41 13.53 -52.87 7.84
CA VAL A 41 13.61 -51.74 8.77
C VAL A 41 14.43 -50.59 8.18
N GLU A 42 15.56 -50.88 7.52
CA GLU A 42 16.39 -49.84 6.93
C GLU A 42 15.72 -49.16 5.74
N VAL A 43 15.04 -49.93 4.87
CA VAL A 43 14.24 -49.38 3.77
C VAL A 43 13.15 -48.44 4.30
N GLU A 44 12.45 -48.83 5.36
CA GLU A 44 11.38 -47.99 5.93
C GLU A 44 11.94 -46.76 6.66
N LYS A 45 13.05 -46.88 7.39
CA LYS A 45 13.75 -45.74 8.00
C LYS A 45 14.14 -44.69 6.96
N VAL A 46 14.67 -45.12 5.81
CA VAL A 46 15.04 -44.21 4.72
C VAL A 46 13.80 -43.47 4.18
N LYS A 47 12.68 -44.17 3.96
CA LYS A 47 11.41 -43.54 3.52
C LYS A 47 10.88 -42.54 4.54
N VAL A 48 10.86 -42.90 5.82
CA VAL A 48 10.40 -42.02 6.91
C VAL A 48 11.28 -40.77 7.03
N ARG A 49 12.60 -40.92 6.93
CA ARG A 49 13.54 -39.78 6.93
C ARG A 49 13.29 -38.85 5.74
N ALA A 50 13.14 -39.39 4.54
CA ALA A 50 12.87 -38.60 3.33
C ALA A 50 11.55 -37.81 3.45
N SER A 51 10.46 -38.46 3.90
CA SER A 51 9.17 -37.81 4.12
C SER A 51 9.24 -36.72 5.20
N THR A 52 9.96 -36.97 6.29
CA THR A 52 10.14 -36.01 7.39
C THR A 52 10.93 -34.79 6.93
N GLU A 53 11.99 -34.99 6.15
CA GLU A 53 12.78 -33.90 5.58
C GLU A 53 11.95 -33.04 4.61
N GLN A 54 11.12 -33.66 3.76
CA GLN A 54 10.19 -32.93 2.90
C GLN A 54 9.18 -32.10 3.71
N LYS A 55 8.57 -32.68 4.74
CA LYS A 55 7.63 -31.98 5.63
C LYS A 55 8.31 -30.80 6.35
N LYS A 56 9.54 -30.98 6.83
CA LYS A 56 10.32 -29.92 7.46
C LYS A 56 10.56 -28.75 6.50
N LYS A 57 11.00 -29.03 5.27
CA LYS A 57 11.16 -28.02 4.22
C LYS A 57 9.86 -27.28 3.92
N GLN A 58 8.74 -27.99 3.84
CA GLN A 58 7.43 -27.38 3.62
C GLN A 58 7.04 -26.43 4.76
N VAL A 59 7.20 -26.86 6.01
CA VAL A 59 6.94 -26.01 7.20
C VAL A 59 7.80 -24.75 7.18
N ASP A 60 9.07 -24.85 6.78
CA ASP A 60 9.96 -23.69 6.68
C ASP A 60 9.52 -22.71 5.58
N ILE A 61 9.04 -23.21 4.44
CA ILE A 61 8.46 -22.39 3.38
C ILE A 61 7.19 -21.70 3.88
N ASP A 62 6.26 -22.45 4.49
CA ASP A 62 4.99 -21.92 4.99
C ASP A 62 5.22 -20.84 6.05
N ARG A 63 6.21 -21.02 6.94
CA ARG A 63 6.64 -20.01 7.91
C ARG A 63 7.16 -18.74 7.25
N ARG A 64 7.95 -18.86 6.17
CA ARG A 64 8.46 -17.70 5.43
C ARG A 64 7.34 -16.95 4.73
N VAL A 65 6.41 -17.67 4.10
CA VAL A 65 5.22 -17.09 3.45
C VAL A 65 4.32 -16.39 4.47
N ALA A 66 4.04 -17.04 5.62
CA ALA A 66 3.25 -16.46 6.70
C ALA A 66 3.88 -15.17 7.24
N ARG A 67 5.21 -15.14 7.45
CA ARG A 67 5.94 -13.95 7.88
C ARG A 67 5.86 -12.81 6.85
N ALA A 68 6.02 -13.13 5.56
CA ALA A 68 5.92 -12.14 4.49
C ALA A 68 4.51 -11.56 4.38
N ASN A 69 3.48 -12.41 4.46
CA ASN A 69 2.08 -11.99 4.46
C ASN A 69 1.75 -11.12 5.67
N PHE A 70 2.21 -11.50 6.88
CA PHE A 70 2.03 -10.69 8.08
C PHE A 70 2.65 -9.29 7.90
N SER A 71 3.90 -9.22 7.43
CA SER A 71 4.57 -7.94 7.18
C SER A 71 3.82 -7.09 6.13
N LYS A 72 3.34 -7.71 5.04
CA LYS A 72 2.52 -7.04 4.02
C LYS A 72 1.23 -6.46 4.63
N THR A 73 0.51 -7.23 5.42
CA THR A 73 -0.73 -6.77 6.08
C THR A 73 -0.45 -5.60 7.02
N GLN A 74 0.61 -5.67 7.83
CA GLN A 74 0.98 -4.55 8.71
C GLN A 74 1.37 -3.30 7.90
N ARG A 75 2.09 -3.47 6.78
CA ARG A 75 2.44 -2.34 5.90
C ARG A 75 1.20 -1.67 5.30
N LEU A 76 0.24 -2.46 4.80
CA LEU A 76 -1.02 -1.93 4.26
C LEU A 76 -1.80 -1.18 5.33
N ARG A 77 -1.91 -1.74 6.54
CA ARG A 77 -2.55 -1.08 7.67
C ARG A 77 -1.93 0.29 7.98
N VAL A 78 -0.60 0.38 8.03
CA VAL A 78 0.09 1.66 8.26
C VAL A 78 -0.18 2.65 7.11
N MET A 79 -0.23 2.18 5.86
CA MET A 79 -0.54 3.05 4.72
C MET A 79 -1.97 3.58 4.77
N GLU A 80 -2.94 2.74 5.13
CA GLU A 80 -4.35 3.11 5.29
C GLU A 80 -4.54 4.17 6.38
N GLU A 81 -3.93 3.95 7.56
CA GLU A 81 -4.00 4.92 8.66
C GLU A 81 -3.33 6.25 8.29
N ARG A 82 -2.18 6.21 7.60
CA ARG A 82 -1.53 7.43 7.08
C ARG A 82 -2.41 8.17 6.07
N SER A 83 -3.10 7.45 5.18
CA SER A 83 -4.05 8.05 4.24
C SER A 83 -5.21 8.72 4.97
N ARG A 84 -5.76 8.06 6.00
CA ARG A 84 -6.83 8.62 6.82
C ARG A 84 -6.41 9.92 7.51
N ILE A 85 -5.22 9.95 8.10
CA ILE A 85 -4.68 11.18 8.74
C ILE A 85 -4.53 12.31 7.70
N MET A 86 -4.10 12.00 6.48
CA MET A 86 -4.03 12.98 5.39
C MET A 86 -5.41 13.51 4.99
N ASP A 87 -6.42 12.64 4.93
CA ASP A 87 -7.81 13.04 4.65
C ASP A 87 -8.39 13.92 5.76
N GLU A 88 -8.10 13.60 7.03
CA GLU A 88 -8.47 14.43 8.18
C GLU A 88 -7.78 15.80 8.15
N LEU A 89 -6.50 15.86 7.78
CA LEU A 89 -5.78 17.12 7.58
C LEU A 89 -6.40 17.95 6.44
N ARG A 90 -6.81 17.30 5.35
CA ARG A 90 -7.49 17.95 4.21
C ARG A 90 -8.81 18.56 4.65
N GLU A 91 -9.61 17.81 5.41
CA GLU A 91 -10.90 18.26 5.95
C GLU A 91 -10.73 19.40 6.98
N ASN A 92 -9.73 19.31 7.86
CA ASN A 92 -9.40 20.38 8.80
C ASN A 92 -8.98 21.67 8.08
N THR A 93 -8.21 21.53 6.99
CA THR A 93 -7.81 22.68 6.16
C THR A 93 -9.02 23.28 5.45
N ARG A 94 -9.91 22.45 4.89
CA ARG A 94 -11.18 22.91 4.30
C ARG A 94 -11.99 23.74 5.28
N ARG A 95 -12.11 23.30 6.54
CA ARG A 95 -12.83 24.05 7.60
C ARG A 95 -12.16 25.39 7.91
N LYS A 96 -10.83 25.44 7.98
CA LYS A 96 -10.08 26.69 8.18
C LYS A 96 -10.27 27.66 7.01
N ILE A 97 -10.25 27.16 5.77
CA ILE A 97 -10.53 27.96 4.58
C ILE A 97 -11.97 28.48 4.62
N ALA A 98 -12.96 27.64 4.94
CA ALA A 98 -14.34 28.06 5.07
C ALA A 98 -14.54 29.14 6.16
N ALA A 99 -13.79 29.08 7.26
CA ALA A 99 -13.78 30.12 8.27
C ALA A 99 -13.12 31.42 7.77
N PHE A 100 -12.06 31.33 6.96
CA PHE A 100 -11.41 32.48 6.34
C PHE A 100 -12.33 33.19 5.33
N VAL A 101 -13.07 32.43 4.51
CA VAL A 101 -14.00 32.98 3.50
C VAL A 101 -15.16 33.75 4.14
N LYS A 102 -15.54 33.41 5.38
CA LYS A 102 -16.55 34.17 6.14
C LYS A 102 -16.06 35.58 6.54
N ASP A 103 -14.75 35.82 6.59
CA ASP A 103 -14.21 37.16 6.82
C ASP A 103 -14.16 37.93 5.48
N THR A 104 -15.24 38.65 5.19
CA THR A 104 -15.43 39.37 3.92
C THR A 104 -14.27 40.32 3.61
N SER A 105 -13.71 41.02 4.61
CA SER A 105 -12.64 42.00 4.37
C SER A 105 -11.34 41.33 3.92
N ARG A 106 -10.94 40.27 4.62
CA ARG A 106 -9.72 39.51 4.26
C ARG A 106 -9.91 38.74 2.96
N TYR A 107 -11.07 38.15 2.75
CA TYR A 107 -11.37 37.40 1.55
C TYR A 107 -11.44 38.29 0.30
N GLN A 108 -12.02 39.49 0.38
CA GLN A 108 -12.05 40.43 -0.74
C GLN A 108 -10.65 40.89 -1.18
N LYS A 109 -9.74 41.13 -0.23
CA LYS A 109 -8.33 41.44 -0.56
C LYS A 109 -7.67 40.30 -1.31
N LEU A 110 -7.87 39.07 -0.83
CA LEU A 110 -7.34 37.88 -1.51
C LEU A 110 -7.95 37.70 -2.91
N LEU A 111 -9.26 37.92 -3.07
CA LEU A 111 -9.92 37.85 -4.38
C LEU A 111 -9.31 38.82 -5.39
N LEU A 112 -9.07 40.07 -4.98
CA LEU A 112 -8.44 41.06 -5.84
C LEU A 112 -7.02 40.63 -6.26
N GLU A 113 -6.21 40.14 -5.31
CA GLU A 113 -4.87 39.61 -5.60
C GLU A 113 -4.90 38.40 -6.53
N LEU A 114 -5.88 37.51 -6.37
CA LEU A 114 -6.09 36.36 -7.24
C LEU A 114 -6.45 36.79 -8.66
N ILE A 115 -7.35 37.75 -8.81
CA ILE A 115 -7.71 38.32 -10.12
C ILE A 115 -6.47 38.93 -10.77
N HIS A 116 -5.67 39.71 -10.05
CA HIS A 116 -4.42 40.27 -10.57
C HIS A 116 -3.46 39.18 -11.10
N GLN A 117 -3.26 38.10 -10.34
CA GLN A 117 -2.41 36.98 -10.76
C GLN A 117 -2.96 36.27 -12.00
N ALA A 118 -4.27 36.03 -12.05
CA ALA A 118 -4.91 35.43 -13.22
C ALA A 118 -4.76 36.31 -14.48
N LEU A 119 -4.99 37.61 -14.37
CA LEU A 119 -4.88 38.53 -15.51
C LEU A 119 -3.44 38.59 -16.05
N LEU A 120 -2.43 38.54 -15.16
CA LEU A 120 -1.03 38.45 -15.57
C LEU A 120 -0.67 37.14 -16.29
N ALA A 121 -1.37 36.05 -15.99
CA ALA A 121 -1.19 34.76 -16.64
C ALA A 121 -1.92 34.69 -17.99
N VAL A 122 -3.14 35.23 -18.09
CA VAL A 122 -3.97 35.19 -19.31
C VAL A 122 -3.53 36.22 -20.36
N ARG A 123 -3.15 37.44 -19.93
CA ARG A 123 -2.65 38.55 -20.77
C ARG A 123 -3.49 38.96 -21.98
N THR A 124 -4.74 38.57 -22.00
CA THR A 124 -5.72 38.85 -23.07
C THR A 124 -7.04 39.24 -22.41
N ASP A 125 -8.03 39.61 -23.22
CA ASP A 125 -9.40 39.77 -22.74
C ASP A 125 -9.84 38.47 -22.06
N ALA A 126 -10.51 38.61 -20.91
CA ALA A 126 -10.73 37.49 -20.00
C ALA A 126 -12.15 37.48 -19.46
N VAL A 127 -12.65 36.27 -19.22
CA VAL A 127 -13.94 35.99 -18.62
C VAL A 127 -13.71 35.45 -17.21
N ILE A 128 -14.32 36.10 -16.21
CA ILE A 128 -14.21 35.68 -14.80
C ILE A 128 -15.45 34.89 -14.40
N GLN A 129 -15.25 33.64 -14.00
CA GLN A 129 -16.24 32.80 -13.34
C GLN A 129 -16.02 32.86 -11.82
N SER A 130 -17.08 33.18 -11.08
CA SER A 130 -17.07 33.21 -9.62
C SER A 130 -18.24 32.41 -9.05
N ARG A 131 -18.26 32.22 -7.73
CA ARG A 131 -19.47 31.75 -7.05
C ARG A 131 -20.55 32.82 -7.12
N LYS A 132 -21.82 32.40 -7.03
CA LYS A 132 -22.97 33.32 -6.95
C LYS A 132 -22.87 34.27 -5.75
N GLU A 133 -22.32 33.79 -4.62
CA GLU A 133 -22.09 34.59 -3.41
C GLU A 133 -21.06 35.71 -3.62
N ASP A 134 -20.09 35.50 -4.51
CA ASP A 134 -18.96 36.39 -4.73
C ASP A 134 -19.20 37.38 -5.88
N GLU A 135 -20.29 37.22 -6.63
CA GLU A 135 -20.61 37.99 -7.84
C GLU A 135 -20.54 39.51 -7.62
N ALA A 136 -21.21 40.00 -6.56
CA ALA A 136 -21.24 41.43 -6.26
C ALA A 136 -19.85 41.99 -5.92
N ALA A 137 -19.02 41.22 -5.21
CA ALA A 137 -17.66 41.63 -4.88
C ALA A 137 -16.76 41.65 -6.13
N VAL A 138 -16.87 40.62 -6.97
CA VAL A 138 -16.11 40.52 -8.23
C VAL A 138 -16.51 41.65 -9.18
N GLN A 139 -17.80 41.92 -9.36
CA GLN A 139 -18.27 43.03 -10.21
C GLN A 139 -17.72 44.38 -9.76
N GLY A 140 -17.63 44.63 -8.45
CA GLY A 140 -17.02 45.83 -7.90
C GLY A 140 -15.50 45.92 -8.16
N MET A 141 -14.81 44.78 -8.29
CA MET A 141 -13.35 44.71 -8.48
C MET A 141 -12.91 44.76 -9.95
N ILE A 142 -13.82 44.56 -10.92
CA ILE A 142 -13.48 44.51 -12.35
C ILE A 142 -12.79 45.80 -12.81
N ASN A 143 -13.36 46.97 -12.51
CA ASN A 143 -12.82 48.26 -12.92
C ASN A 143 -11.42 48.49 -12.31
N ASP A 144 -11.26 48.16 -11.04
CA ASP A 144 -9.99 48.29 -10.32
C ASP A 144 -8.92 47.36 -10.91
N ALA A 145 -9.29 46.12 -11.24
CA ALA A 145 -8.40 45.14 -11.85
C ALA A 145 -7.96 45.53 -13.27
N GLU A 146 -8.87 46.06 -14.10
CA GLU A 146 -8.54 46.58 -15.44
C GLU A 146 -7.59 47.77 -15.36
N GLN A 147 -7.84 48.71 -14.44
CA GLN A 147 -6.97 49.87 -14.22
C GLN A 147 -5.59 49.44 -13.72
N TRP A 148 -5.54 48.51 -12.76
CA TRP A 148 -4.30 47.95 -12.24
C TRP A 148 -3.48 47.24 -13.32
N TYR A 149 -4.14 46.45 -14.17
CA TYR A 149 -3.47 45.75 -15.27
C TYR A 149 -2.90 46.74 -16.30
N ARG A 150 -3.68 47.76 -16.68
CA ARG A 150 -3.22 48.83 -17.59
C ARG A 150 -2.01 49.57 -17.02
N LYS A 151 -1.97 49.81 -15.71
CA LYS A 151 -0.83 50.45 -15.05
C LYS A 151 0.41 49.55 -15.02
N THR A 152 0.23 48.24 -14.84
CA THR A 152 1.33 47.27 -14.64
C THR A 152 1.93 46.78 -15.96
N VAL A 153 1.09 46.48 -16.95
CA VAL A 153 1.49 45.90 -18.25
C VAL A 153 1.46 46.93 -19.38
N GLY A 154 0.69 48.02 -19.24
CA GLY A 154 0.55 49.05 -20.28
C GLY A 154 -0.49 48.74 -21.37
N SER A 155 -1.00 47.50 -21.41
CA SER A 155 -2.03 47.07 -22.36
C SER A 155 -3.43 47.21 -21.77
N LYS A 156 -4.42 47.51 -22.62
CA LYS A 156 -5.84 47.50 -22.23
C LYS A 156 -6.37 46.08 -22.42
N ILE A 157 -7.02 45.55 -21.38
CA ILE A 157 -7.76 44.29 -21.41
C ILE A 157 -9.22 44.58 -21.03
N THR A 158 -10.12 43.76 -21.54
CA THR A 158 -11.54 43.77 -21.19
C THR A 158 -11.84 42.55 -20.32
N VAL A 159 -12.40 42.78 -19.15
CA VAL A 159 -12.75 41.73 -18.19
C VAL A 159 -14.26 41.62 -18.11
N THR A 160 -14.80 40.47 -18.52
CA THR A 160 -16.25 40.23 -18.54
C THR A 160 -16.63 39.21 -17.46
N PRO A 161 -17.66 39.47 -16.62
CA PRO A 161 -18.17 38.44 -15.72
C PRO A 161 -18.92 37.36 -16.50
N SER A 162 -18.63 36.10 -16.18
CA SER A 162 -19.37 34.95 -16.72
C SER A 162 -20.79 34.90 -16.15
N LYS A 163 -21.73 34.36 -16.93
CA LYS A 163 -23.09 34.02 -16.46
C LYS A 163 -23.16 32.64 -15.81
N GLU A 164 -22.12 31.83 -15.98
CA GLU A 164 -21.98 30.51 -15.36
C GLU A 164 -21.25 30.64 -14.03
N TYR A 165 -21.87 30.11 -12.98
CA TYR A 165 -21.36 30.17 -11.61
C TYR A 165 -20.60 28.90 -11.23
N LEU A 166 -19.54 29.07 -10.44
CA LEU A 166 -18.82 27.96 -9.83
C LEU A 166 -19.66 27.27 -8.75
N ASN A 167 -19.52 25.94 -8.64
CA ASN A 167 -20.11 25.19 -7.54
C ASN A 167 -19.44 25.60 -6.21
N THR A 168 -20.24 26.08 -5.26
CA THR A 168 -19.79 26.50 -3.93
C THR A 168 -19.11 25.38 -3.16
N GLU A 169 -19.57 24.13 -3.30
CA GLU A 169 -19.02 22.98 -2.58
C GLU A 169 -17.65 22.55 -3.09
N GLU A 170 -17.39 22.73 -4.38
CA GLU A 170 -16.15 22.31 -5.03
C GLU A 170 -15.09 23.41 -5.03
N ALA A 171 -15.46 24.67 -5.27
CA ALA A 171 -14.50 25.76 -5.39
C ALA A 171 -13.99 26.25 -4.02
N TRP A 172 -14.82 26.15 -2.97
CA TRP A 172 -14.61 26.75 -1.63
C TRP A 172 -14.39 28.26 -1.63
N GLY A 173 -14.49 28.93 -2.77
CA GLY A 173 -14.12 30.34 -2.97
C GLY A 173 -13.10 30.51 -4.10
N GLY A 174 -12.74 31.77 -4.36
CA GLY A 174 -11.84 32.15 -5.46
C GLY A 174 -12.58 32.30 -6.79
N VAL A 175 -11.78 32.35 -7.86
CA VAL A 175 -12.26 32.62 -9.22
C VAL A 175 -11.57 31.71 -10.22
N ILE A 176 -12.25 31.44 -11.33
CA ILE A 176 -11.65 30.87 -12.53
C ILE A 176 -11.63 31.97 -13.58
N VAL A 177 -10.46 32.25 -14.15
CA VAL A 177 -10.32 33.26 -15.19
C VAL A 177 -9.90 32.58 -16.46
N THR A 178 -10.71 32.74 -17.50
CA THR A 178 -10.53 32.09 -18.79
C THR A 178 -10.27 33.17 -19.84
N SER A 179 -9.30 32.96 -20.72
CA SER A 179 -9.12 33.83 -21.90
C SER A 179 -10.41 33.87 -22.73
N HIS A 180 -10.66 34.97 -23.42
CA HIS A 180 -11.82 35.12 -24.29
C HIS A 180 -11.93 33.98 -25.33
N ASP A 181 -10.79 33.47 -25.81
CA ASP A 181 -10.75 32.35 -26.76
C ASP A 181 -10.95 30.98 -26.10
N GLY A 182 -11.06 30.90 -24.77
CA GLY A 182 -11.20 29.65 -24.02
C GLY A 182 -9.92 28.82 -23.84
N HIS A 183 -8.81 29.22 -24.46
CA HIS A 183 -7.58 28.42 -24.53
C HIS A 183 -6.75 28.43 -23.24
N ILE A 184 -6.75 29.55 -22.52
CA ILE A 184 -5.98 29.72 -21.28
C ILE A 184 -6.98 29.77 -20.13
N ILE A 185 -6.93 28.79 -19.23
CA ILE A 185 -7.80 28.71 -18.06
C ILE A 185 -6.93 28.77 -16.81
N CYS A 186 -7.09 29.82 -16.03
CA CYS A 186 -6.44 30.02 -14.75
C CYS A 186 -7.43 29.71 -13.62
N ASN A 187 -7.39 28.48 -13.13
CA ASN A 187 -8.20 28.06 -11.99
C ASN A 187 -7.54 28.49 -10.68
N LEU A 188 -8.03 29.58 -10.09
CA LEU A 188 -7.58 30.13 -8.81
C LEU A 188 -8.61 29.94 -7.70
N THR A 189 -9.40 28.87 -7.79
CA THR A 189 -10.28 28.44 -6.69
C THR A 189 -9.45 28.03 -5.47
N LEU A 190 -10.00 28.24 -4.27
CA LEU A 190 -9.29 27.92 -3.03
C LEU A 190 -9.08 26.42 -2.87
N SER A 191 -9.99 25.59 -3.38
CA SER A 191 -9.82 24.14 -3.42
C SER A 191 -8.68 23.70 -4.34
N CYS A 192 -8.57 24.27 -5.55
CA CYS A 192 -7.47 23.99 -6.47
C CYS A 192 -6.12 24.41 -5.88
N ARG A 193 -6.06 25.62 -5.31
CA ARG A 193 -4.84 26.12 -4.64
C ARG A 193 -4.45 25.23 -3.47
N MET A 194 -5.41 24.82 -2.66
CA MET A 194 -5.18 23.92 -1.54
C MET A 194 -4.63 22.59 -2.02
N ARG A 195 -5.23 21.96 -3.04
CA ARG A 195 -4.71 20.73 -3.65
C ARG A 195 -3.27 20.89 -4.10
N ASN A 196 -2.95 21.94 -4.85
CA ASN A 196 -1.59 22.18 -5.32
C ASN A 196 -0.61 22.36 -4.15
N CYS A 197 -0.99 23.11 -3.11
CA CYS A 197 -0.18 23.25 -1.89
C CYS A 197 0.06 21.89 -1.20
N PHE A 198 -0.93 21.00 -1.15
CA PHE A 198 -0.77 19.67 -0.59
C PHE A 198 0.17 18.80 -1.41
N GLU A 199 0.15 18.91 -2.74
CA GLU A 199 1.04 18.18 -3.63
C GLU A 199 2.48 18.69 -3.49
N ASP A 200 2.68 20.00 -3.54
CA ASP A 200 4.00 20.64 -3.44
C ASP A 200 4.64 20.43 -2.06
N GLN A 201 3.84 20.54 -1.00
CA GLN A 201 4.30 20.43 0.39
C GLN A 201 4.16 19.02 0.95
N LEU A 202 3.79 18.03 0.13
CA LEU A 202 3.63 16.64 0.58
C LEU A 202 4.86 16.11 1.33
N PRO A 203 6.12 16.38 0.92
CA PRO A 203 7.29 15.94 1.67
C PRO A 203 7.36 16.56 3.07
N ALA A 204 7.11 17.87 3.19
CA ALA A 204 7.12 18.58 4.46
C ALA A 204 5.98 18.11 5.38
N ILE A 205 4.77 17.99 4.83
CA ILE A 205 3.60 17.47 5.56
C ILE A 205 3.89 16.07 6.11
N ARG A 206 4.45 15.17 5.29
CA ARG A 206 4.83 13.81 5.71
C ARG A 206 5.90 13.81 6.80
N TYR A 207 6.88 14.71 6.71
CA TYR A 207 7.91 14.85 7.72
C TYR A 207 7.29 15.24 9.07
N TYR A 208 6.48 16.30 9.12
CA TYR A 208 5.86 16.75 10.37
C TYR A 208 4.80 15.80 10.93
N LEU A 209 4.07 15.08 10.08
CA LEU A 209 3.02 14.16 10.55
C LEU A 209 3.55 12.81 11.03
N PHE A 210 4.61 12.29 10.40
CA PHE A 210 4.99 10.88 10.55
C PHE A 210 6.42 10.65 11.05
N ASN A 211 7.23 11.71 11.19
CA ASN A 211 8.57 11.59 11.77
C ASN A 211 8.54 11.92 13.26
N SER A 212 9.11 11.05 14.09
CA SER A 212 9.20 11.26 15.54
C SER A 212 10.07 12.45 15.91
N ASP A 213 11.04 12.78 15.07
CA ASP A 213 12.05 13.81 15.34
C ASP A 213 11.59 15.20 14.92
N ALA A 214 10.38 15.33 14.34
CA ALA A 214 9.81 16.60 13.98
C ALA A 214 9.39 17.37 15.24
N SER A 215 10.15 18.40 15.62
CA SER A 215 9.67 19.42 16.54
C SER A 215 8.62 20.27 15.82
N VAL A 216 7.39 20.32 16.37
CA VAL A 216 6.34 21.24 15.93
C VAL A 216 6.67 22.66 16.34
#